data_AF-A0A543FGS7-F1
#
_entry.id   AF-A0A543FGS7-F1
#
_cell.length_a   1.000
_cell.length_b   1.000
_cell.length_c   1.000
_cell.angle_alpha   90.00
_cell.angle_beta   90.00
_cell.angle_gamma   90.00
#
_symmetry.space_group_name_H-M   'P 1'
#
loop_
_entity.id
_entity.type
_entity.pdbx_description
1 polymer ?
#
loop_
_entity_poly.entity_id
_entity_poly.type
_entity_poly.pdbx_seq_one_letter_code
_entity_poly.pdbx_strand_id
1 'polypeptide(L)' 'MVYCGGVGFAEYGPGDVVYFPEGPFSGICAVVREVDARNAKLRIEFGEGTVHREGNVLRERRHGLTVGFDEVELV' A
#
# COMPACT_ATOMS: atom_id res chain seq x y z
N MET A 1 12.86 15.94 -14.69
CA MET A 1 13.76 15.26 -13.74
C MET A 1 13.46 13.79 -13.83
N VAL A 2 14.40 13.01 -14.36
CA VAL A 2 14.33 11.55 -14.39
C VAL A 2 15.53 11.13 -13.53
N TYR A 3 15.28 10.60 -12.34
CA TYR A 3 16.36 10.11 -11.48
C TYR A 3 16.61 8.64 -11.84
N CYS A 4 17.77 8.38 -12.44
CA CYS A 4 18.36 7.04 -12.52
C CYS A 4 19.38 6.89 -11.39
N GLY A 5 19.16 5.92 -10.50
CA GLY A 5 20.22 5.22 -9.76
C GLY A 5 20.27 5.44 -8.24
N GLY A 6 20.23 4.32 -7.49
CA GLY A 6 20.71 4.24 -6.11
C GLY A 6 19.91 3.26 -5.24
N VAL A 7 20.52 2.15 -4.81
CA VAL A 7 19.95 1.27 -3.77
C VAL A 7 19.75 2.09 -2.50
N GLY A 8 18.54 2.18 -1.94
CA GLY A 8 18.39 2.58 -0.54
C GLY A 8 17.07 3.18 -0.05
N PHE A 9 16.24 3.76 -0.91
CA PHE A 9 14.91 4.25 -0.50
C PHE A 9 13.96 4.08 -1.67
N ALA A 10 12.96 3.23 -1.53
CA ALA A 10 11.85 3.13 -2.47
C ALA A 10 11.25 4.53 -2.66
N GLU A 11 11.42 5.12 -3.85
CA GLU A 11 10.73 6.36 -4.21
C GLU A 11 9.28 6.00 -4.50
N TYR A 12 8.45 5.99 -3.46
CA TYR A 12 7.02 5.71 -3.60
C TYR A 12 6.32 6.82 -4.40
N GLY A 13 5.45 6.41 -5.32
CA GLY A 13 4.61 7.25 -6.14
C GLY A 13 3.13 6.89 -6.05
N PRO A 14 2.20 7.85 -6.27
CA PRO A 14 0.78 7.54 -6.42
C PRO A 14 0.55 6.52 -7.56
N GLY A 15 -0.13 5.42 -7.24
CA GLY A 15 -0.39 4.30 -8.13
C GLY A 15 0.51 3.09 -7.88
N ASP A 16 1.59 3.23 -7.12
CA ASP A 16 2.46 2.11 -6.79
C ASP A 16 1.75 1.09 -5.89
N VAL A 17 2.13 -0.17 -6.05
CA VAL A 17 1.65 -1.26 -5.22
C VAL A 17 2.69 -1.56 -4.16
N VAL A 18 2.27 -1.52 -2.91
CA VAL A 18 3.10 -1.85 -1.75
C VAL A 18 2.49 -3.03 -1.01
N TYR A 19 3.32 -3.81 -0.33
CA TYR A 19 2.89 -4.89 0.54
C TYR A 19 3.42 -4.70 1.95
N PHE A 20 2.73 -5.28 2.93
CA PHE A 20 3.19 -5.33 4.30
C PHE A 20 3.98 -6.62 4.52
N PRO A 21 5.29 -6.55 4.85
CA PRO A 21 6.07 -7.74 5.15
C PRO A 21 5.68 -8.36 6.50
N GLU A 22 5.34 -7.53 7.48
CA GLU A 22 5.07 -7.94 8.87
C GLU A 22 3.85 -7.20 9.45
N GLY A 23 3.34 -7.68 10.60
CA GLY A 23 2.23 -7.06 11.31
C GLY A 23 0.83 -7.59 10.94
N PRO A 24 -0.24 -6.99 11.46
CA PRO A 24 -1.62 -7.48 11.31
C PRO A 24 -2.14 -7.45 9.87
N PHE A 25 -1.50 -6.68 9.00
CA PHE A 25 -1.83 -6.56 7.58
C PHE A 25 -0.81 -7.29 6.69
N SER A 26 0.09 -8.10 7.27
CA SER A 26 1.10 -8.87 6.53
C SER A 26 0.43 -9.74 5.46
N GLY A 27 0.96 -9.68 4.24
CA GLY A 27 0.43 -10.41 3.09
C GLY A 27 -0.70 -9.71 2.32
N ILE A 28 -1.07 -8.49 2.71
CA ILE A 28 -2.02 -7.65 1.95
C ILE A 28 -1.26 -6.72 1.00
N CYS A 29 -1.72 -6.63 -0.25
CA CYS A 29 -1.27 -5.63 -1.21
C CYS A 29 -2.15 -4.39 -1.13
N ALA A 30 -1.52 -3.21 -1.16
CA ALA A 30 -2.19 -1.92 -1.11
C ALA A 30 -1.66 -0.99 -2.21
N VAL A 31 -2.49 -0.06 -2.66
CA VAL A 31 -2.13 0.92 -3.68
C VAL A 31 -1.87 2.26 -3.02
N VAL A 32 -0.72 2.86 -3.30
CA VAL A 32 -0.38 4.22 -2.86
C VAL A 32 -1.30 5.22 -3.56
N ARG A 33 -1.98 6.04 -2.77
CA ARG A 33 -2.83 7.14 -3.26
C ARG A 33 -2.17 8.48 -3.16
N GLU A 34 -1.45 8.71 -2.07
CA GLU A 34 -0.81 9.99 -1.79
C GLU A 34 0.48 9.73 -1.01
N VAL A 35 1.50 10.53 -1.32
CA VAL A 35 2.82 10.43 -0.71
C VAL A 35 3.08 11.72 0.05
N ASP A 36 3.15 11.63 1.37
CA ASP A 36 3.57 12.72 2.23
C ASP A 36 5.05 12.53 2.59
N ALA A 37 5.91 12.97 1.66
CA ALA A 37 7.36 12.93 1.85
C ALA A 37 7.84 13.84 3.00
N ARG A 38 7.03 14.83 3.43
CA ARG A 38 7.40 15.73 4.53
C ARG A 38 7.29 15.03 5.87
N ASN A 39 6.27 14.19 6.05
CA ASN A 39 6.03 13.43 7.27
C ASN A 39 6.50 11.97 7.18
N ALA A 40 7.10 11.58 6.07
CA ALA A 40 7.50 10.21 5.75
C ALA A 40 6.33 9.19 5.82
N LYS A 41 5.18 9.57 5.25
CA LYS A 41 3.94 8.79 5.29
C LYS A 41 3.35 8.54 3.91
N LEU A 42 2.71 7.40 3.75
CA LEU A 42 1.94 7.00 2.58
C LEU A 42 0.48 6.84 2.95
N ARG A 43 -0.41 7.43 2.15
CA ARG A 43 -1.83 7.05 2.17
C ARG A 43 -2.02 5.96 1.15
N ILE A 44 -2.47 4.81 1.61
CA ILE A 44 -2.69 3.64 0.79
C ILE A 44 -4.16 3.24 0.84
N GLU A 45 -4.63 2.61 -0.22
CA GLU A 45 -5.93 1.92 -0.24
C GLU A 45 -5.72 0.45 -0.56
N PHE A 46 -6.33 -0.43 0.23
CA PHE A 46 -6.38 -1.86 -0.04
C PHE A 46 -7.80 -2.39 0.05
N GLY A 47 -8.07 -3.43 -0.73
CA GLY A 47 -9.28 -4.24 -0.59
C GLY A 47 -8.96 -5.42 0.32
N GLU A 48 -9.79 -5.68 1.34
CA GLU A 48 -9.69 -6.92 2.11
C GLU A 48 -10.06 -8.10 1.19
N GLY A 49 -9.03 -8.71 0.60
CA GLY A 49 -9.11 -9.87 -0.27
C GLY A 49 -9.37 -11.16 0.49
N THR A 50 -10.51 -11.27 1.17
CA THR A 50 -11.21 -12.54 1.26
C THR A 50 -12.69 -12.23 1.25
N VAL A 51 -13.27 -12.34 0.05
CA VAL A 51 -14.71 -12.28 -0.12
C VAL A 51 -15.32 -13.38 0.76
N HIS A 52 -15.97 -12.99 1.84
CA HIS A 52 -16.92 -13.88 2.51
C HIS A 52 -17.99 -14.17 1.45
N ARG A 53 -17.95 -15.36 0.85
CA ARG A 53 -18.95 -15.80 -0.13
C ARG A 53 -20.21 -16.19 0.65
N GLU A 54 -20.96 -15.19 1.08
CA GLU A 54 -22.33 -15.38 1.53
C GLU A 54 -23.25 -14.65 0.54
N GLY A 55 -23.95 -15.39 -0.31
CA GLY A 55 -25.04 -14.82 -1.13
C GLY A 55 -24.67 -13.99 -2.37
N ASN A 56 -23.57 -14.32 -3.07
CA ASN A 56 -23.33 -13.86 -4.46
C ASN A 56 -23.04 -12.34 -4.65
N VAL A 57 -22.69 -11.60 -3.60
CA VAL A 57 -22.31 -10.17 -3.69
C VAL A 57 -20.81 -10.02 -3.39
N LEU A 58 -20.01 -9.72 -4.42
CA LEU A 58 -18.62 -9.29 -4.26
C LEU A 58 -18.61 -7.86 -3.74
N ARG A 59 -18.57 -7.68 -2.41
CA ARG A 59 -18.42 -6.35 -1.81
C ARG A 59 -17.00 -6.19 -1.32
N GLU A 60 -16.14 -5.65 -2.18
CA GLU A 60 -14.81 -5.20 -1.77
C GLU A 60 -14.98 -4.09 -0.74
N ARG A 61 -14.59 -4.33 0.50
CA ARG A 61 -14.40 -3.23 1.44
C ARG A 61 -13.06 -2.59 1.10
N ARG A 62 -13.11 -1.37 0.57
CA ARG A 62 -11.92 -0.53 0.38
C ARG A 62 -11.62 0.14 1.71
N HIS A 63 -10.45 -0.16 2.24
CA HIS A 63 -9.93 0.44 3.46
C HIS A 63 -8.80 1.38 3.09
N GLY A 64 -8.89 2.62 3.57
CA GLY A 64 -7.81 3.60 3.49
C GLY A 64 -7.02 3.59 4.79
N LEU A 65 -5.70 3.53 4.68
CA LEU A 65 -4.77 3.56 5.82
C LEU A 65 -3.62 4.53 5.52
N THR A 66 -3.08 5.15 6.57
CA THR A 66 -1.84 5.94 6.48
C THR A 66 -0.73 5.17 7.19
N VAL A 67 0.37 4.91 6.48
CA VAL A 67 1.50 4.10 6.96
C VAL A 67 2.83 4.82 6.78
N GLY A 68 3.85 4.41 7.52
CA GLY A 68 5.23 4.86 7.33
C GLY A 68 5.88 4.20 6.10
N PHE A 69 6.95 4.81 5.61
CA PHE A 69 7.77 4.23 4.54
C PHE A 69 8.48 2.93 4.96
N ASP A 70 8.67 2.72 6.26
CA ASP A 70 9.31 1.55 6.86
C ASP A 70 8.34 0.39 7.14
N GLU A 71 7.03 0.64 7.08
CA GLU A 71 6.01 -0.39 7.35
C GLU A 71 5.62 -1.20 6.10
N VAL A 72 6.05 -0.75 4.91
CA VAL A 72 5.68 -1.35 3.63
C VAL A 72 6.89 -1.48 2.71
N GLU A 73 6.79 -2.38 1.75
CA GLU A 73 7.79 -2.59 0.70
C GLU A 73 7.13 -2.52 -0.69
N LEU A 74 7.86 -2.03 -1.70
CA LEU A 74 7.40 -2.04 -3.10
C LEU A 74 7.43 -3.47 -3.66
N VAL A 75 6.38 -3.85 -4.39
CA VAL A 75 6.30 -5.11 -5.17
C VAL A 75 6.88 -4.94 -6.56
#